data_AF-A0A3F3A3J9-F1
#
_entry.id   AF-A0A3F3A3J9-F1
#
_cell.length_a   1.000
_cell.length_b   1.000
_cell.length_c   1.000
_cell.angle_alpha   90.00
_cell.angle_beta   90.00
_cell.angle_gamma   90.00
#
_symmetry.space_group_name_H-M   'P 1'
#
loop_
_entity.id
_entity.type
_entity.pdbx_description
1 polymer ?
#
loop_
_entity_poly.entity_id
_entity_poly.type
_entity_poly.pdbx_seq_one_letter_code
_entity_poly.pdbx_strand_id
1 'polypeptide(L)'
;MTARFKRYEADKETSKFYKTYKWVKKRQEVLIRDNFECQECKKQGRFRPADCVHHIKELKQYPELALDINNLTSLCNRCHNLIHEKHIRSKKTKFINEERW
;
A
#
# COMPACT_ATOMS: atom_id res chain seq x y z
N MET A 1 -16.71 -9.60 25.80
CA MET A 1 -17.37 -8.79 24.75
C MET A 1 -16.29 -8.15 23.88
N THR A 2 -16.22 -8.64 22.65
CA THR A 2 -15.60 -8.08 21.43
C THR A 2 -14.36 -7.19 21.59
N ALA A 3 -13.21 -7.76 21.23
CA ALA A 3 -11.98 -7.05 20.93
C ALA A 3 -12.29 -5.82 20.05
N ARG A 4 -12.04 -4.63 20.62
CA ARG A 4 -12.20 -3.35 19.96
C ARG A 4 -11.24 -3.28 18.78
N PHE A 5 -11.72 -3.61 17.59
CA PHE A 5 -11.06 -3.32 16.33
C PHE A 5 -10.81 -1.81 16.29
N LYS A 6 -9.58 -1.37 16.65
CA LYS A 6 -9.10 -0.02 16.38
C LYS A 6 -8.99 0.11 14.86
N ARG A 7 -10.13 0.32 14.20
CA ARG A 7 -10.19 0.71 12.79
C ARG A 7 -9.45 2.04 12.71
N TYR A 8 -8.31 2.00 12.04
CA TYR A 8 -7.50 3.13 11.63
C TYR A 8 -8.39 4.37 11.44
N GLU A 9 -8.20 5.40 12.25
CA GLU A 9 -8.60 6.76 11.88
C GLU A 9 -7.79 7.09 10.64
N ALA A 10 -8.34 6.76 9.48
CA ALA A 10 -7.77 7.10 8.19
C ALA A 10 -7.65 8.62 8.19
N ASP A 11 -6.42 9.09 8.23
CA ASP A 11 -6.05 10.48 8.22
C ASP A 11 -6.88 11.22 7.15
N LYS A 12 -7.74 12.15 7.60
CA LYS A 12 -8.75 12.82 6.73
C LYS A 12 -8.09 13.46 5.51
N GLU A 13 -6.84 13.88 5.62
CA GLU A 13 -6.08 14.53 4.57
C GLU A 13 -5.64 13.52 3.51
N THR A 14 -5.10 12.36 3.90
CA THR A 14 -4.82 11.26 2.95
C THR A 14 -6.08 10.80 2.20
N SER A 15 -7.23 10.72 2.87
CA SER A 15 -8.49 10.37 2.22
C SER A 15 -8.93 11.40 1.17
N LYS A 16 -8.70 12.69 1.43
CA LYS A 16 -8.98 13.76 0.46
C LYS A 16 -8.06 13.67 -0.75
N PHE A 17 -6.76 13.39 -0.55
CA PHE A 17 -5.79 13.24 -1.64
C PHE A 17 -6.25 12.22 -2.69
N TYR A 18 -6.70 11.03 -2.25
CA TYR A 18 -7.16 9.98 -3.14
C TYR A 18 -8.45 10.32 -3.93
N LYS A 19 -9.18 11.36 -3.52
CA LYS A 19 -10.36 11.87 -4.22
C LYS A 19 -10.04 13.00 -5.20
N THR A 20 -8.80 13.51 -5.20
CA THR A 20 -8.42 14.62 -6.08
C THR A 20 -8.36 14.18 -7.54
N TYR A 21 -8.73 15.08 -8.45
CA TYR A 21 -8.58 14.86 -9.88
C TYR A 21 -7.13 14.52 -10.29
N LYS A 22 -6.16 15.19 -9.65
CA LYS A 22 -4.73 14.95 -9.88
C LYS A 22 -4.36 13.49 -9.64
N TRP A 23 -4.79 12.91 -8.51
CA TRP A 23 -4.56 11.51 -8.21
C TRP A 23 -5.27 10.58 -9.18
N VAL A 24 -6.56 10.82 -9.48
CA VAL A 24 -7.34 9.96 -10.39
C VAL A 24 -6.67 9.89 -11.77
N LYS A 25 -6.27 11.05 -12.31
CA LYS A 25 -5.57 11.14 -13.60
C LYS A 25 -4.21 10.42 -13.55
N LYS A 26 -3.40 10.66 -12.52
CA LYS A 26 -2.08 10.02 -12.38
C LYS A 26 -2.20 8.50 -12.20
N ARG A 27 -3.19 8.04 -11.43
CA ARG A 27 -3.50 6.61 -11.26
C ARG A 27 -3.79 5.95 -12.62
N GLN A 28 -4.61 6.59 -13.46
CA GLN A 28 -4.92 6.06 -14.79
C GLN A 28 -3.68 6.04 -15.69
N GLU A 29 -2.86 7.08 -15.67
CA GLU A 29 -1.59 7.15 -16.41
C GLU A 29 -0.65 5.98 -16.03
N VAL A 30 -0.51 5.70 -14.73
CA VAL A 30 0.31 4.58 -14.23
C VAL A 30 -0.26 3.23 -14.65
N LEU A 31 -1.58 3.06 -14.59
CA LEU A 31 -2.23 1.81 -15.02
C LEU A 31 -2.06 1.57 -16.53
N ILE A 32 -2.17 2.61 -17.35
CA ILE A 32 -1.94 2.53 -18.80
C ILE A 32 -0.47 2.18 -19.09
N ARG A 33 0.50 2.87 -18.45
CA ARG A 33 1.93 2.56 -18.57
C ARG A 33 2.22 1.09 -18.27
N ASP A 34 1.56 0.57 -17.25
CA ASP A 34 1.75 -0.79 -16.75
C ASP A 34 0.89 -1.83 -17.48
N ASN A 35 0.20 -1.45 -18.56
CA ASN A 35 -0.76 -2.30 -19.32
C ASN A 35 -1.86 -2.92 -18.44
N PHE A 36 -2.24 -2.26 -17.34
CA PHE A 36 -3.16 -2.77 -16.33
C PHE A 36 -2.68 -4.09 -15.68
N GLU A 37 -1.37 -4.34 -15.68
CA GLU A 37 -0.76 -5.55 -15.12
C GLU A 37 -0.07 -5.27 -13.78
N CYS A 38 -0.13 -6.24 -12.88
CA CYS A 38 0.63 -6.23 -11.64
C CYS A 38 2.13 -6.37 -11.96
N GLN A 39 2.90 -5.30 -11.71
CA GLN A 39 4.33 -5.26 -12.04
C GLN A 39 5.15 -6.27 -11.22
N GLU A 40 4.73 -6.58 -9.99
CA GLU A 40 5.41 -7.56 -9.14
C GLU A 40 5.17 -8.99 -9.63
N CYS A 41 3.97 -9.31 -10.11
CA CYS A 41 3.70 -10.61 -10.74
C CYS A 41 4.48 -10.74 -12.05
N LYS A 42 4.51 -9.68 -12.86
CA LYS A 42 5.22 -9.64 -14.14
C LYS A 42 6.71 -9.93 -13.98
N LYS A 43 7.37 -9.32 -12.98
CA LYS A 43 8.77 -9.62 -12.62
C LYS A 43 9.02 -11.09 -12.30
N GLN A 44 8.01 -11.79 -11.79
CA GLN A 44 8.08 -13.23 -11.46
C GLN A 44 7.66 -14.12 -12.65
N GLY A 45 7.50 -13.56 -13.86
CA GLY A 45 7.04 -14.29 -15.03
C GLY A 45 5.55 -14.70 -14.97
N ARG A 46 4.74 -14.02 -14.15
CA ARG A 46 3.31 -14.32 -13.96
C ARG A 46 2.45 -13.17 -14.43
N PHE A 47 1.31 -13.48 -15.02
CA PHE A 47 0.29 -12.50 -15.35
C PHE A 47 -0.74 -12.38 -14.21
N ARG A 48 -1.03 -11.15 -13.80
CA ARG A 48 -2.21 -10.78 -12.99
C ARG A 48 -2.65 -9.37 -13.34
N PRO A 49 -3.97 -9.09 -13.38
CA PRO A 49 -4.45 -7.72 -13.49
C PRO A 49 -4.05 -6.90 -12.26
N ALA A 50 -3.81 -5.61 -12.46
CA ALA A 50 -3.61 -4.66 -11.39
C ALA A 50 -4.95 -4.19 -10.82
N ASP A 51 -5.08 -4.25 -9.50
CA ASP A 51 -6.27 -3.77 -8.78
C ASP A 51 -6.07 -2.32 -8.29
N CYS A 52 -4.82 -1.97 -7.98
CA CYS A 52 -4.45 -0.72 -7.33
C CYS A 52 -3.11 -0.17 -7.84
N VAL A 53 -2.89 1.12 -7.56
CA VAL A 53 -1.57 1.76 -7.72
C VAL A 53 -1.04 2.02 -6.31
N HIS A 54 0.18 1.57 -6.06
CA HIS A 54 0.85 1.63 -4.78
C HIS A 54 1.98 2.66 -4.80
N HIS A 55 2.09 3.42 -3.71
CA HIS A 55 3.21 4.32 -3.44
C HIS A 55 4.40 3.52 -2.89
N ILE A 56 5.53 3.47 -3.61
CA ILE A 56 6.75 2.76 -3.19
C ILE A 56 7.32 3.37 -1.89
N LYS A 57 7.38 4.70 -1.85
CA LYS A 57 7.60 5.48 -0.63
C LYS A 57 6.26 6.02 -0.15
N GLU A 58 5.92 5.73 1.11
CA GLU A 58 4.61 6.04 1.68
C GLU A 58 4.23 7.52 1.57
N LEU A 59 3.00 7.78 1.14
CA LEU A 59 2.44 9.12 0.97
C LEU A 59 2.57 10.00 2.22
N LYS A 60 2.42 9.41 3.42
CA LYS A 60 2.51 10.15 4.69
C LYS A 60 3.90 10.68 4.98
N GLN A 61 4.93 9.96 4.55
CA GLN A 61 6.33 10.31 4.81
C GLN A 61 6.91 11.20 3.69
N TYR A 62 6.45 11.00 2.46
CA TYR A 62 6.96 11.68 1.27
C TYR A 62 5.82 12.25 0.41
N PRO A 63 5.05 13.24 0.92
CA PRO A 63 3.93 13.83 0.19
C PRO A 63 4.38 14.53 -1.11
N GLU A 64 5.62 14.99 -1.20
CA GLU A 64 6.22 15.57 -2.41
C GLU A 64 6.35 14.54 -3.55
N LEU A 65 6.42 13.25 -3.23
CA LEU A 65 6.49 12.15 -4.20
C LEU A 65 5.13 11.54 -4.51
N ALA A 66 4.04 12.16 -4.06
CA ALA A 66 2.68 11.60 -4.16
C ALA A 66 2.21 11.35 -5.61
N LEU A 67 2.70 12.15 -6.56
CA LEU A 67 2.35 12.12 -7.98
C LEU A 67 3.54 11.80 -8.89
N ASP A 68 4.70 11.48 -8.31
CA ASP A 68 5.88 11.05 -9.07
C ASP A 68 5.65 9.66 -9.64
N ILE A 69 5.75 9.54 -10.97
CA ILE A 69 5.53 8.29 -11.69
C ILE A 69 6.52 7.18 -11.28
N ASN A 70 7.72 7.56 -10.85
CA ASN A 70 8.75 6.63 -10.39
C ASN A 70 8.48 6.11 -8.98
N ASN A 71 7.63 6.81 -8.22
CA ASN A 71 7.19 6.39 -6.89
C ASN A 71 5.90 5.56 -6.93
N LEU A 72 5.35 5.27 -8.13
CA LEU A 72 4.06 4.62 -8.30
C LEU A 72 4.18 3.31 -9.09
N THR A 73 3.54 2.26 -8.59
CA THR A 73 3.54 0.93 -9.23
C THR A 73 2.16 0.29 -9.22
N SER A 74 1.74 -0.28 -10.34
CA SER A 74 0.51 -1.06 -10.45
C SER A 74 0.67 -2.44 -9.81
N LEU A 75 -0.24 -2.81 -8.91
CA LEU A 75 -0.21 -4.07 -8.17
C LEU A 75 -1.59 -4.71 -8.07
N CYS A 76 -1.60 -6.05 -8.01
CA CYS A 76 -2.76 -6.79 -7.53
C CYS A 76 -2.86 -6.71 -6.00
N ASN A 77 -4.07 -6.91 -5.46
CA ASN A 77 -4.34 -6.84 -4.01
C ASN A 77 -3.44 -7.77 -3.19
N ARG A 78 -3.11 -8.95 -3.72
CA ARG A 78 -2.18 -9.89 -3.06
C ARG A 78 -0.78 -9.28 -2.90
N CYS A 79 -0.21 -8.76 -3.98
CA CYS A 79 1.13 -8.15 -3.95
C CYS A 79 1.13 -6.88 -3.09
N HIS A 80 0.08 -6.06 -3.18
CA HIS A 80 -0.09 -4.89 -2.35
C HIS A 80 -0.07 -5.24 -0.85
N ASN A 81 -0.85 -6.24 -0.44
CA ASN A 81 -0.91 -6.67 0.96
C ASN A 81 0.42 -7.27 1.44
N LEU A 82 1.14 -8.02 0.59
CA LEU A 82 2.45 -8.57 0.94
C LEU A 82 3.49 -7.49 1.22
N ILE A 83 3.45 -6.37 0.48
CA ILE A 83 4.34 -5.23 0.74
C ILE A 83 4.02 -4.66 2.12
N HIS A 84 2.76 -4.35 2.41
CA HIS A 84 2.35 -3.83 3.73
C HIS A 84 2.65 -4.82 4.87
N GLU A 85 2.43 -6.13 4.68
CA GLU A 85 2.72 -7.14 5.71
C GLU A 85 4.23 -7.25 6.00
N LYS A 86 5.08 -7.15 4.97
CA LYS A 86 6.55 -7.11 5.15
C LYS A 86 6.97 -5.92 6.02
N HIS A 87 6.31 -4.76 5.89
CA HIS A 87 6.56 -3.62 6.76
C HIS A 87 6.10 -3.85 8.21
N ILE A 88 5.03 -4.62 8.43
CA ILE A 88 4.46 -4.89 9.77
C ILE A 88 5.26 -5.95 10.55
N ARG A 89 5.80 -6.99 9.89
CA ARG A 89 6.47 -8.13 10.55
C ARG A 89 7.78 -7.81 11.29
N SER A 90 8.26 -6.57 11.26
CA SER A 90 9.45 -6.12 11.99
C SER A 90 9.23 -5.88 13.49
N LYS A 91 7.98 -5.86 13.99
CA LYS A 91 7.68 -5.80 15.44
C LYS A 91 7.34 -7.18 16.01
N LYS A 92 8.33 -8.06 16.17
CA LYS A 92 8.20 -9.14 17.17
C LYS A 92 8.34 -8.53 18.56
N THR A 93 7.23 -8.13 19.18
CA THR A 93 7.20 -8.00 20.64
C THR A 93 7.47 -9.38 21.22
N LYS A 94 8.64 -9.58 21.85
CA LYS A 94 8.90 -10.74 22.68
C LYS A 94 7.86 -10.73 23.80
N PHE A 95 6.89 -11.64 23.76
CA PHE A 95 6.07 -11.91 24.93
C PHE A 95 6.96 -12.66 25.92
N ILE A 96 7.43 -11.95 26.96
CA ILE A 96 8.11 -12.57 28.10
C ILE A 96 7.01 -12.82 29.14
N ASN A 97 6.64 -14.08 29.35
CA ASN A 97 5.85 -14.44 30.52
C ASN A 97 6.83 -14.70 31.66
N GLU A 98 7.01 -13.73 32.55
CA GLU A 98 7.57 -14.02 33.87
C GLU A 98 6.43 -14.54 34.74
N GLU A 99 6.26 -15.87 34.83
CA GLU A 99 5.51 -16.46 35.93
C GLU A 99 6.19 -16.03 37.24
N ARG A 100 5.62 -15.02 37.89
CA ARG A 100 5.92 -14.69 39.28
C ARG A 100 4.79 -15.30 40.11
N TRP A 101 5.18 -16.30 40.89
CA TRP A 101 4.39 -17.07 41.84
C TRP A 101 3.74 -16.15 42.88
#